data_AF-E2BP34-F1
#
_entry.id   AF-E2BP34-F1
#
_cell.length_a   1.000
_cell.length_b   1.000
_cell.length_c   1.000
_cell.angle_alpha   90.00
_cell.angle_beta   90.00
_cell.angle_gamma   90.00
#
_symmetry.space_group_name_H-M   'P 1'
#
loop_
_entity.id
_entity.type
_entity.pdbx_description
1 polymer ?
#
loop_
_entity_poly.entity_id
_entity_poly.type
_entity_poly.pdbx_seq_one_letter_code
_entity_poly.pdbx_strand_id
1 'polypeptide(L)'
;MDPILSRRLYRYRILWDSANYNKIFHPNLCHVCKKTRNVVNLITCNQCLSISYCSEDHKNMHLPQHGDICTAIENYLRNNPQYLTRHFSQEEWFKELGHFYLSVKENLGRKFESYEEQMFMFTRSCLICHQQTGLYFCKKCLSVDYCLEHKKEFEQQHKQIVCDHYTMWLNLELLNANGESKTLLSLKSIKFPDNQRPIDNMVEFIEEYTQEEKGKWNALDYIYSDYVSGPLSVYYVMSHAKVFDVPLTRSTCIIHIIAESIERNSLSTWEILLHLFPNIEVLIIILLGTKLQYEFDKQEICHRCVCNKKKLIYECYSMAYSNYVASPMYKRASLIVRFETIFEAESLGECLKTMQSQECPVLLTSAMKELGLEDIAKIRQVLGGDVCPVIATRNDYMSLKPSRHFKFIYYRNSFFIVYKTLKSTNSMTESNN
;
A
#
# COMPACT_ATOMS: atom_id res chain seq x y z
N MET A 1 1.93 -10.32 -18.33
CA MET A 1 2.92 -10.37 -17.23
C MET A 1 4.30 -10.35 -17.86
N ASP A 2 5.17 -9.40 -17.48
CA ASP A 2 6.53 -9.33 -18.03
C ASP A 2 7.31 -10.63 -17.72
N PRO A 3 7.76 -11.38 -18.73
CA PRO A 3 8.53 -12.60 -18.53
C PRO A 3 9.86 -12.35 -17.81
N ILE A 4 10.47 -11.17 -17.93
CA ILE A 4 11.80 -10.90 -17.35
C ILE A 4 11.69 -10.75 -15.84
N LEU A 5 10.74 -9.93 -15.37
CA LEU A 5 10.48 -9.70 -13.94
C LEU A 5 9.92 -10.92 -13.21
N SER A 6 9.36 -11.90 -13.93
CA SER A 6 8.78 -13.11 -13.34
C SER A 6 9.66 -14.37 -13.45
N ARG A 7 10.73 -14.34 -14.25
CA ARG A 7 11.58 -15.53 -14.50
C ARG A 7 12.82 -15.64 -13.62
N ARG A 8 13.43 -14.53 -13.19
CA ARG A 8 14.69 -14.55 -12.42
C ARG A 8 14.76 -13.43 -11.40
N LEU A 9 15.37 -13.69 -10.26
CA LEU A 9 15.59 -12.69 -9.22
C LEU A 9 16.72 -11.71 -9.59
N TYR A 10 16.49 -10.42 -9.33
CA TYR A 10 17.48 -9.35 -9.49
C TYR A 10 18.56 -9.43 -8.41
N ARG A 11 19.77 -8.97 -8.76
CA ARG A 11 20.90 -8.89 -7.81
C ARG A 11 20.87 -7.55 -7.10
N TYR A 12 20.98 -7.58 -5.78
CA TYR A 12 21.21 -6.40 -4.95
C TYR A 12 22.67 -5.94 -5.10
N ARG A 13 22.89 -4.65 -5.38
CA ARG A 13 24.21 -4.10 -5.74
C ARG A 13 24.65 -2.88 -4.91
N ILE A 14 23.94 -2.56 -3.82
CA ILE A 14 24.28 -1.40 -2.99
C ILE A 14 25.34 -1.74 -1.94
N LEU A 15 26.04 -0.70 -1.47
CA LEU A 15 26.86 -0.70 -0.25
C LEU A 15 26.10 -1.24 0.96
N TRP A 16 26.83 -1.93 1.84
CA TRP A 16 26.30 -2.60 3.02
C TRP A 16 26.33 -1.68 4.24
N ASP A 17 25.53 -0.61 4.19
CA ASP A 17 25.22 0.22 5.35
C ASP A 17 23.78 0.00 5.81
N SER A 18 23.52 0.32 7.08
CA SER A 18 22.21 0.09 7.71
C SER A 18 21.09 0.88 7.06
N ALA A 19 21.38 2.07 6.52
CA ALA A 19 20.39 2.88 5.82
C ALA A 19 19.92 2.22 4.52
N ASN A 20 20.71 1.32 3.93
CA ASN A 20 20.39 0.61 2.71
C ASN A 20 19.78 -0.76 2.98
N TYR A 21 20.42 -1.61 3.79
CA TYR A 21 19.93 -2.97 3.98
C TYR A 21 18.65 -3.05 4.84
N ASN A 22 18.35 -2.07 5.70
CA ASN A 22 17.09 -2.03 6.46
C ASN A 22 15.89 -1.51 5.65
N LYS A 23 16.04 -1.18 4.36
CA LYS A 23 14.90 -0.76 3.51
C LYS A 23 13.93 -1.91 3.18
N ILE A 24 14.44 -3.14 3.15
CA ILE A 24 13.67 -4.33 2.78
C ILE A 24 14.12 -5.53 3.59
N PHE A 25 13.19 -6.21 4.25
CA PHE A 25 13.41 -7.49 4.88
C PHE A 25 12.73 -8.60 4.06
N HIS A 26 13.42 -9.75 3.96
CA HIS A 26 12.83 -10.96 3.41
C HIS A 26 13.48 -12.18 4.08
N PRO A 27 12.70 -13.12 4.65
CA PRO A 27 13.24 -14.14 5.54
C PRO A 27 14.16 -15.16 4.85
N ASN A 28 13.99 -15.34 3.53
CA ASN A 28 14.77 -16.28 2.72
C ASN A 28 15.97 -15.61 2.00
N LEU A 29 16.32 -14.38 2.38
CA LEU A 29 17.51 -13.66 1.92
C LEU A 29 18.44 -13.38 3.10
N CYS A 30 19.75 -13.21 2.83
CA CYS A 30 20.62 -12.58 3.80
C CYS A 30 20.16 -11.14 4.05
N HIS A 31 19.95 -10.75 5.30
CA HIS A 31 19.47 -9.40 5.62
C HIS A 31 20.43 -8.31 5.16
N VAL A 32 21.74 -8.52 5.16
CA VAL A 32 22.70 -7.49 4.75
C VAL A 32 22.84 -7.41 3.23
N CYS A 33 23.34 -8.49 2.60
CA CYS A 33 23.71 -8.46 1.17
C CYS A 33 22.60 -8.94 0.22
N LYS A 34 21.44 -9.35 0.74
CA LYS A 34 20.27 -9.88 0.01
C LYS A 34 20.57 -11.10 -0.89
N LYS A 35 21.72 -11.77 -0.72
CA LYS A 35 21.99 -13.06 -1.37
C LYS A 35 20.94 -14.09 -0.94
N THR A 36 20.49 -14.89 -1.89
CA THR A 36 19.40 -15.84 -1.68
C THR A 36 19.88 -17.13 -1.02
N ARG A 37 18.97 -17.82 -0.32
CA ARG A 37 19.22 -19.17 0.22
C ARG A 37 19.62 -20.21 -0.84
N ASN A 38 19.37 -19.93 -2.13
CA ASN A 38 19.81 -20.78 -3.24
C ASN A 38 21.28 -20.58 -3.61
N VAL A 39 21.87 -19.43 -3.28
CA VAL A 39 23.24 -19.07 -3.65
C VAL A 39 24.20 -19.27 -2.47
N VAL A 40 23.72 -19.07 -1.25
CA VAL A 40 24.50 -19.18 -0.02
C VAL A 40 23.73 -19.92 1.05
N ASN A 41 24.45 -20.62 1.91
CA ASN A 41 23.88 -21.19 3.13
C ASN A 41 23.57 -20.05 4.11
N LEU A 42 22.29 -19.85 4.40
CA LEU A 42 21.86 -18.83 5.35
C LEU A 42 21.85 -19.38 6.78
N ILE A 43 22.52 -18.66 7.66
CA ILE A 43 22.54 -18.82 9.12
C ILE A 43 21.37 -18.02 9.68
N THR A 44 20.39 -18.70 10.24
CA THR A 44 19.27 -18.07 10.95
C THR A 44 19.72 -17.67 12.36
N CYS A 45 19.29 -16.50 12.84
CA CYS A 45 19.57 -16.07 14.21
C CYS A 45 19.03 -17.12 15.20
N ASN A 46 19.89 -17.64 16.06
CA ASN A 46 19.57 -18.75 16.97
C ASN A 46 18.73 -18.34 18.19
N GLN A 47 18.58 -17.04 18.45
CA GLN A 47 17.74 -16.51 19.52
C GLN A 47 16.31 -16.27 19.03
N CYS A 48 16.14 -15.35 18.07
CA CYS A 48 14.81 -14.96 17.61
C CYS A 48 14.23 -15.85 16.51
N LEU A 49 15.06 -16.61 15.79
CA LEU A 49 14.69 -17.49 14.67
C LEU A 49 14.00 -16.81 13.46
N SER A 50 13.86 -15.48 13.46
CA SER A 50 13.09 -14.73 12.47
C SER A 50 13.91 -14.11 11.33
N ILE A 51 15.22 -13.98 11.47
CA ILE A 51 16.12 -13.31 10.49
C ILE A 51 17.30 -14.19 10.13
N SER A 52 17.83 -14.03 8.90
CA SER A 52 18.92 -14.85 8.39
C SER A 52 20.06 -14.04 7.74
N TYR A 53 21.28 -14.57 7.83
CA TYR A 53 22.52 -13.96 7.34
C TYR A 53 23.34 -14.98 6.54
N CYS A 54 24.20 -14.56 5.61
CA CYS A 54 25.06 -15.49 4.88
C CYS A 54 26.40 -15.78 5.55
N SER A 55 26.74 -15.07 6.62
CA SER A 55 27.97 -15.21 7.40
C SER A 55 27.80 -14.61 8.79
N GLU A 56 28.68 -14.98 9.72
CA GLU A 56 28.72 -14.35 11.04
C GLU A 56 29.11 -12.86 10.95
N ASP A 57 29.93 -12.47 9.97
CA ASP A 57 30.28 -11.07 9.73
C ASP A 57 29.05 -10.21 9.45
N HIS A 58 28.12 -10.68 8.59
CA HIS A 58 26.89 -9.96 8.31
C HIS A 58 25.92 -9.95 9.49
N LYS A 59 25.94 -11.01 10.31
CA LYS A 59 25.17 -11.05 11.56
C LYS A 59 25.72 -10.02 12.56
N ASN A 60 27.03 -9.95 12.74
CA ASN A 60 27.70 -8.99 13.61
C ASN A 60 27.53 -7.54 13.12
N MET A 61 27.56 -7.33 11.80
CA MET A 61 27.31 -6.02 11.20
C MET A 61 25.91 -5.48 11.52
N HIS A 62 24.90 -6.35 11.55
CA HIS A 62 23.51 -5.98 11.85
C HIS A 62 23.15 -6.04 13.34
N LEU A 63 24.02 -6.62 14.18
CA LEU A 63 23.77 -6.80 15.61
C LEU A 63 23.35 -5.52 16.34
N PRO A 64 23.98 -4.33 16.08
CA PRO A 64 23.58 -3.10 16.76
C PRO A 64 22.13 -2.68 16.49
N GLN A 65 21.59 -2.96 15.29
CA GLN A 65 20.19 -2.63 14.97
C GLN A 65 19.23 -3.74 15.38
N HIS A 66 19.68 -5.00 15.36
CA HIS A 66 18.83 -6.17 15.62
C HIS A 66 18.70 -6.56 17.09
N GLY A 67 19.69 -6.23 17.94
CA GLY A 67 19.82 -6.78 19.29
C GLY A 67 18.58 -6.61 20.18
N ASP A 68 17.99 -5.41 20.18
CA ASP A 68 16.83 -5.10 21.03
C ASP A 68 15.60 -5.92 20.64
N ILE A 69 15.25 -5.92 19.36
CA ILE A 69 14.10 -6.70 18.87
C ILE A 69 14.36 -8.21 18.98
N CYS A 70 15.60 -8.65 18.78
CA CYS A 70 15.99 -10.04 18.95
C CYS A 70 15.66 -10.54 20.36
N THR A 71 16.05 -9.75 21.37
CA THR A 71 15.80 -10.03 22.79
C THR A 71 14.30 -10.06 23.09
N ALA A 72 13.54 -9.09 22.58
CA ALA A 72 12.10 -9.04 22.79
C ALA A 72 11.36 -10.24 22.16
N ILE A 73 11.77 -10.66 20.95
CA ILE A 73 11.24 -11.87 20.31
C ILE A 73 11.63 -13.13 21.10
N GLU A 74 12.89 -13.25 21.51
CA GLU A 74 13.36 -14.41 22.29
C GLU A 74 12.55 -14.58 23.58
N ASN A 75 12.31 -13.47 24.31
CA ASN A 75 11.50 -13.47 25.53
C ASN A 75 10.09 -14.01 25.27
N TYR A 76 9.44 -13.56 24.19
CA TYR A 76 8.12 -14.07 23.82
C TYR A 76 8.16 -15.57 23.51
N LEU A 77 9.13 -16.03 22.71
CA LEU A 77 9.25 -17.43 22.33
C LEU A 77 9.55 -18.34 23.52
N ARG A 78 10.36 -17.87 24.49
CA ARG A 78 10.64 -18.60 25.73
C ARG A 78 9.38 -18.80 26.58
N ASN A 79 8.51 -17.80 26.62
CA ASN A 79 7.23 -17.87 27.33
C ASN A 79 6.16 -18.64 26.54
N ASN A 80 6.36 -18.85 25.23
CA ASN A 80 5.41 -19.50 24.33
C ASN A 80 6.11 -20.59 23.49
N PRO A 81 6.63 -21.67 24.10
CA PRO A 81 7.51 -22.63 23.43
C PRO A 81 6.85 -23.38 22.27
N GLN A 82 5.53 -23.47 22.24
CA GLN A 82 4.77 -24.14 21.17
C GLN A 82 4.44 -23.21 19.99
N TYR A 83 4.69 -21.90 20.09
CA TYR A 83 4.27 -20.93 19.09
C TYR A 83 4.79 -21.25 17.67
N LEU A 84 6.02 -21.77 17.58
CA LEU A 84 6.66 -22.07 16.29
C LEU A 84 6.28 -23.44 15.71
N THR A 85 5.81 -24.37 16.54
CA THR A 85 5.49 -25.75 16.13
C THR A 85 3.99 -25.98 15.99
N ARG A 86 3.15 -25.17 16.63
CA ARG A 86 1.70 -25.28 16.56
C ARG A 86 1.19 -25.08 15.14
N HIS A 87 0.18 -25.87 14.79
CA HIS A 87 -0.62 -25.66 13.59
C HIS A 87 -1.73 -24.67 13.92
N PHE A 88 -1.92 -23.67 13.06
CA PHE A 88 -2.97 -22.69 13.19
C PHE A 88 -3.88 -22.76 11.97
N SER A 89 -5.19 -22.62 12.20
CA SER A 89 -6.07 -22.13 11.16
C SER A 89 -5.71 -20.69 10.78
N GLN A 90 -6.23 -20.21 9.65
CA GLN A 90 -5.93 -18.86 9.18
C GLN A 90 -6.39 -17.78 10.17
N GLU A 91 -7.57 -17.94 10.79
CA GLU A 91 -8.09 -16.99 11.77
C GLU A 91 -7.26 -16.98 13.06
N GLU A 92 -6.96 -18.16 13.61
CA GLU A 92 -6.10 -18.28 14.78
C GLU A 92 -4.71 -17.69 14.52
N TRP A 93 -4.17 -17.92 13.32
CA TRP A 93 -2.86 -17.40 12.95
C TRP A 93 -2.82 -15.87 13.03
N PHE A 94 -3.80 -15.17 12.47
CA PHE A 94 -3.83 -13.71 12.53
C PHE A 94 -3.98 -13.19 13.96
N LYS A 95 -4.82 -13.85 14.77
CA LYS A 95 -5.00 -13.50 16.18
C LYS A 95 -3.69 -13.66 16.97
N GLU A 96 -3.05 -14.81 16.85
CA GLU A 96 -1.81 -15.11 17.58
C GLU A 96 -0.63 -14.27 17.09
N LEU A 97 -0.55 -13.99 15.78
CA LEU A 97 0.43 -13.06 15.23
C LEU A 97 0.22 -11.63 15.76
N GLY A 98 -1.03 -11.20 15.94
CA GLY A 98 -1.38 -9.93 16.57
C GLY A 98 -0.92 -9.87 18.03
N HIS A 99 -1.18 -10.92 18.82
CA HIS A 99 -0.68 -11.02 20.19
C HIS A 99 0.85 -11.00 20.26
N PHE A 100 1.51 -11.75 19.38
CA PHE A 100 2.97 -11.77 19.27
C PHE A 100 3.51 -10.37 18.96
N TYR A 101 2.96 -9.71 17.95
CA TYR A 101 3.34 -8.35 17.55
C TYR A 101 3.20 -7.35 18.71
N LEU A 102 2.04 -7.33 19.38
CA LEU A 102 1.79 -6.42 20.50
C LEU A 102 2.72 -6.69 21.68
N SER A 103 2.93 -7.97 22.03
CA SER A 103 3.82 -8.34 23.13
C SER A 103 5.27 -7.95 22.86
N VAL A 104 5.79 -8.17 21.64
CA VAL A 104 7.15 -7.71 21.30
C VAL A 104 7.22 -6.19 21.34
N LYS A 105 6.21 -5.48 20.83
CA LYS A 105 6.17 -4.02 20.81
C LYS A 105 6.21 -3.43 22.21
N GLU A 106 5.45 -4.00 23.15
CA GLU A 106 5.44 -3.60 24.56
C GLU A 106 6.81 -3.84 25.21
N ASN A 107 7.40 -5.01 25.01
CA ASN A 107 8.72 -5.35 25.55
C ASN A 107 9.84 -4.49 24.98
N LEU A 108 9.74 -4.11 23.70
CA LEU A 108 10.75 -3.31 23.01
C LEU A 108 10.75 -1.85 23.49
N GLY A 109 9.61 -1.32 23.98
CA GLY A 109 9.51 0.03 24.55
C GLY A 109 9.71 1.18 23.56
N ARG A 110 9.86 0.90 22.26
CA ARG A 110 9.97 1.87 21.17
C ARG A 110 9.12 1.47 19.97
N LYS A 111 8.96 2.38 19.02
CA LYS A 111 8.36 2.05 17.71
C LYS A 111 9.26 1.08 16.97
N PHE A 112 8.64 0.17 16.22
CA PHE A 112 9.37 -0.69 15.28
C PHE A 112 9.95 0.14 14.14
N GLU A 113 11.13 -0.25 13.68
CA GLU A 113 11.64 0.15 12.37
C GLU A 113 10.87 -0.59 11.26
N SER A 114 10.88 -0.04 10.04
CA SER A 114 10.11 -0.62 8.93
C SER A 114 10.48 -2.08 8.64
N TYR A 115 11.77 -2.44 8.71
CA TYR A 115 12.21 -3.82 8.50
C TYR A 115 11.78 -4.76 9.64
N GLU A 116 11.65 -4.24 10.86
CA GLU A 116 11.18 -4.99 12.03
C GLU A 116 9.69 -5.33 11.88
N GLU A 117 8.87 -4.37 11.43
CA GLU A 117 7.47 -4.65 11.09
C GLU A 117 7.36 -5.72 9.99
N GLN A 118 8.24 -5.64 8.99
CA GLN A 118 8.33 -6.64 7.92
C GLN A 118 8.76 -8.03 8.42
N MET A 119 9.50 -8.15 9.54
CA MET A 119 9.82 -9.45 10.14
C MET A 119 8.56 -10.20 10.60
N PHE A 120 7.56 -9.48 11.12
CA PHE A 120 6.26 -10.05 11.49
C PHE A 120 5.40 -10.33 10.26
N MET A 121 5.28 -9.33 9.37
CA MET A 121 4.46 -9.48 8.16
C MET A 121 4.95 -10.62 7.27
N PHE A 122 6.26 -10.77 7.09
CA PHE A 122 6.84 -11.77 6.20
C PHE A 122 7.46 -12.95 6.95
N THR A 123 6.99 -13.25 8.17
CA THR A 123 7.49 -14.40 8.93
C THR A 123 7.32 -15.70 8.14
N ARG A 124 8.30 -16.59 8.26
CA ARG A 124 8.26 -17.91 7.61
C ARG A 124 7.22 -18.75 8.30
N SER A 125 6.22 -19.19 7.55
CA SER A 125 5.22 -20.13 8.04
C SER A 125 4.65 -20.93 6.87
N CYS A 126 4.30 -22.19 7.10
CA CYS A 126 3.68 -23.02 6.07
C CYS A 126 2.43 -22.33 5.52
N LEU A 127 2.28 -22.26 4.19
CA LEU A 127 1.13 -21.64 3.51
C LEU A 127 -0.23 -22.12 4.03
N ILE A 128 -0.30 -23.37 4.52
CA ILE A 128 -1.55 -24.04 4.86
C ILE A 128 -1.77 -24.12 6.38
N CYS A 129 -0.83 -24.67 7.16
CA CYS A 129 -1.00 -24.83 8.62
C CYS A 129 -0.30 -23.78 9.47
N HIS A 130 0.39 -22.81 8.86
CA HIS A 130 1.07 -21.72 9.54
C HIS A 130 2.15 -22.08 10.58
N GLN A 131 2.52 -23.37 10.74
CA GLN A 131 3.70 -23.75 11.54
C GLN A 131 4.95 -23.04 11.01
N GLN A 132 5.92 -22.75 11.89
CA GLN A 132 7.12 -21.94 11.57
C GLN A 132 8.41 -22.77 11.55
N THR A 133 8.34 -24.04 11.91
CA THR A 133 9.46 -24.99 11.93
C THR A 133 9.34 -26.06 10.86
N GLY A 134 10.46 -26.70 10.49
CA GLY A 134 10.47 -27.78 9.50
C GLY A 134 10.05 -27.35 8.09
N LEU A 135 10.34 -26.09 7.72
CA LEU A 135 9.83 -25.46 6.51
C LEU A 135 10.78 -25.58 5.31
N TYR A 136 10.20 -25.99 4.20
CA TYR A 136 10.73 -25.84 2.84
C TYR A 136 10.19 -24.55 2.23
N PHE A 137 10.80 -24.11 1.13
CA PHE A 137 10.42 -22.88 0.44
C PHE A 137 10.42 -23.08 -1.08
N CYS A 138 9.61 -22.29 -1.77
CA CYS A 138 9.63 -22.25 -3.22
C CYS A 138 10.96 -21.67 -3.72
N LYS A 139 11.78 -22.48 -4.40
CA LYS A 139 13.08 -22.04 -4.91
C LYS A 139 13.00 -20.98 -6.00
N LYS A 140 11.84 -20.81 -6.65
CA LYS A 140 11.62 -19.81 -7.69
C LYS A 140 11.32 -18.43 -7.11
N CYS A 141 10.21 -18.30 -6.36
CA CYS A 141 9.81 -17.00 -5.81
C CYS A 141 10.46 -16.64 -4.48
N LEU A 142 10.95 -17.64 -3.72
CA LEU A 142 11.48 -17.53 -2.35
C LEU A 142 10.48 -17.04 -1.29
N SER A 143 9.30 -16.57 -1.67
CA SER A 143 8.38 -15.87 -0.77
C SER A 143 7.33 -16.75 -0.11
N VAL A 144 7.21 -18.01 -0.52
CA VAL A 144 6.22 -18.96 0.00
C VAL A 144 6.90 -20.18 0.59
N ASP A 145 6.55 -20.50 1.83
CA ASP A 145 7.06 -21.63 2.60
C ASP A 145 5.98 -22.70 2.78
N TYR A 146 6.38 -23.96 2.92
CA TYR A 146 5.51 -25.12 3.16
C TYR A 146 6.20 -26.14 4.06
N CYS A 147 5.45 -26.90 4.86
CA CYS A 147 6.00 -28.03 5.60
C CYS A 147 5.90 -29.33 4.80
N LEU A 148 6.62 -30.38 5.22
CA LEU A 148 6.67 -31.65 4.48
C LEU A 148 5.28 -32.28 4.30
N GLU A 149 4.44 -32.20 5.34
CA GLU A 149 3.07 -32.73 5.34
C GLU A 149 2.22 -32.08 4.24
N HIS A 150 2.37 -30.77 4.06
CA HIS A 150 1.58 -29.97 3.13
C HIS A 150 2.22 -29.81 1.73
N LYS A 151 3.18 -30.67 1.36
CA LYS A 151 3.88 -30.55 0.08
C LYS A 151 2.92 -30.70 -1.12
N LYS A 152 1.97 -31.64 -1.05
CA LYS A 152 1.05 -31.90 -2.16
C LYS A 152 0.03 -30.78 -2.33
N GLU A 153 -0.58 -30.29 -1.25
CA GLU A 153 -1.50 -29.16 -1.30
C GLU A 153 -0.78 -27.88 -1.76
N PHE A 154 0.46 -27.69 -1.32
CA PHE A 154 1.29 -26.58 -1.79
C PHE A 154 1.48 -26.61 -3.31
N GLU A 155 1.80 -27.77 -3.91
CA GLU A 155 1.96 -27.91 -5.37
C GLU A 155 0.64 -27.60 -6.13
N GLN A 156 -0.52 -27.83 -5.51
CA GLN A 156 -1.83 -27.52 -6.09
C GLN A 156 -2.19 -26.04 -5.98
N GLN A 157 -1.89 -25.40 -4.85
CA GLN A 157 -2.24 -23.99 -4.59
C GLN A 157 -1.21 -23.01 -5.15
N HIS A 158 0.07 -23.33 -5.08
CA HIS A 158 1.18 -22.48 -5.55
C HIS A 158 1.53 -22.76 -7.02
N LYS A 159 0.54 -22.58 -7.90
CA LYS A 159 0.69 -22.73 -9.34
C LYS A 159 1.67 -21.71 -9.92
N GLN A 160 2.13 -21.96 -11.15
CA GLN A 160 3.12 -21.13 -11.83
C GLN A 160 2.75 -19.64 -11.86
N ILE A 161 1.49 -19.32 -12.17
CA ILE A 161 1.00 -17.93 -12.23
C ILE A 161 1.10 -17.21 -10.88
N VAL A 162 0.78 -17.90 -9.79
CA VAL A 162 0.86 -17.38 -8.42
C VAL A 162 2.32 -17.17 -8.06
N CYS A 163 3.18 -18.15 -8.35
CA CYS A 163 4.62 -18.05 -8.15
C CYS A 163 5.26 -16.87 -8.90
N ASP A 164 4.78 -16.58 -10.11
CA ASP A 164 5.28 -15.47 -10.94
C ASP A 164 4.95 -14.12 -10.32
N HIS A 165 3.77 -13.95 -9.71
CA HIS A 165 3.41 -12.73 -8.97
C HIS A 165 4.33 -12.47 -7.78
N TYR A 166 4.63 -13.48 -6.96
CA TYR A 166 5.59 -13.30 -5.85
C TYR A 166 7.00 -12.98 -6.34
N THR A 167 7.43 -13.60 -7.44
CA THR A 167 8.74 -13.34 -8.04
C THR A 167 8.83 -11.89 -8.52
N MET A 168 7.77 -11.41 -9.19
CA MET A 168 7.66 -10.04 -9.66
C MET A 168 7.64 -9.05 -8.50
N TRP A 169 6.85 -9.30 -7.44
CA TRP A 169 6.86 -8.49 -6.23
C TRP A 169 8.27 -8.38 -5.63
N LEU A 170 8.94 -9.50 -5.37
CA LEU A 170 10.27 -9.48 -4.76
C LEU A 170 11.29 -8.72 -5.62
N ASN A 171 11.21 -8.86 -6.94
CA ASN A 171 12.07 -8.13 -7.86
C ASN A 171 11.84 -6.62 -7.82
N LEU A 172 10.58 -6.19 -7.81
CA LEU A 172 10.25 -4.77 -7.72
C LEU A 172 10.70 -4.17 -6.39
N GLU A 173 10.57 -4.90 -5.28
CA GLU A 173 11.05 -4.45 -3.97
C GLU A 173 12.59 -4.34 -3.92
N LEU A 174 13.32 -5.29 -4.51
CA LEU A 174 14.78 -5.22 -4.60
C LEU A 174 15.25 -4.06 -5.48
N LEU A 175 14.59 -3.81 -6.61
CA LEU A 175 14.88 -2.67 -7.50
C LEU A 175 14.59 -1.33 -6.82
N ASN A 176 13.49 -1.25 -6.05
CA ASN A 176 13.15 -0.07 -5.30
C ASN A 176 14.17 0.20 -4.18
N ALA A 177 14.59 -0.84 -3.45
CA ALA A 177 15.61 -0.73 -2.42
C ALA A 177 16.96 -0.25 -2.99
N ASN A 178 17.30 -0.67 -4.22
CA ASN A 178 18.47 -0.19 -4.98
C ASN A 178 18.47 1.32 -5.28
N GLY A 179 17.35 2.02 -5.06
CA GLY A 179 17.20 3.43 -5.44
C GLY A 179 17.07 3.65 -6.94
N GLU A 180 17.12 2.57 -7.74
CA GLU A 180 17.00 2.62 -9.21
C GLU A 180 15.64 3.19 -9.62
N SER A 181 14.58 2.89 -8.88
CA SER A 181 13.22 3.39 -9.14
C SER A 181 13.14 4.93 -9.16
N LYS A 182 13.77 5.61 -8.18
CA LYS A 182 13.69 7.08 -8.04
C LYS A 182 14.42 7.78 -9.18
N THR A 183 15.63 7.34 -9.49
CA THR A 183 16.43 7.89 -10.60
C THR A 183 15.73 7.63 -11.94
N LEU A 184 15.18 6.43 -12.13
CA LEU A 184 14.53 6.07 -13.38
C LEU A 184 13.18 6.77 -13.59
N LEU A 185 12.41 7.02 -12.54
CA LEU A 185 11.16 7.77 -12.63
C LEU A 185 11.41 9.26 -12.95
N SER A 186 12.48 9.86 -12.41
CA SER A 186 12.87 11.24 -12.78
C SER A 186 13.28 11.39 -14.26
N LEU A 187 13.70 10.30 -14.90
CA LEU A 187 14.06 10.27 -16.32
C LEU A 187 12.86 10.02 -17.23
N LYS A 188 11.73 9.55 -16.69
CA LYS A 188 10.54 9.24 -17.49
C LYS A 188 9.82 10.54 -17.83
N SER A 189 9.87 10.94 -19.10
CA SER A 189 9.08 12.06 -19.60
C SER A 189 7.61 11.69 -19.55
N ILE A 190 6.87 12.18 -18.54
CA ILE A 190 5.45 11.90 -18.38
C ILE A 190 4.71 12.55 -19.54
N LYS A 191 4.09 11.75 -20.42
CA LYS A 191 3.07 12.26 -21.33
C LYS A 191 1.77 12.28 -20.55
N PHE A 192 1.06 13.39 -20.64
CA PHE A 192 -0.23 13.52 -20.00
C PHE A 192 -1.35 13.27 -21.02
N PRO A 193 -2.44 12.60 -20.60
CA PRO A 193 -3.63 12.47 -21.42
C PRO A 193 -4.19 13.82 -21.85
N ASP A 194 -4.76 13.82 -23.07
CA ASP A 194 -5.54 14.92 -23.60
C ASP A 194 -6.94 14.43 -23.98
N ASN A 195 -7.86 15.38 -24.23
CA ASN A 195 -9.26 15.10 -24.47
C ASN A 195 -9.54 14.30 -25.77
N GLN A 196 -8.52 13.99 -26.57
CA GLN A 196 -8.71 13.30 -27.86
C GLN A 196 -8.58 11.78 -27.74
N ARG A 197 -8.04 11.26 -26.64
CA ARG A 197 -7.82 9.83 -26.42
C ARG A 197 -8.35 9.41 -25.05
N PRO A 198 -9.56 8.83 -24.98
CA PRO A 198 -10.07 8.31 -23.73
C PRO A 198 -9.13 7.22 -23.20
N ILE A 199 -8.99 7.20 -21.88
CA ILE A 199 -8.29 6.13 -21.16
C ILE A 199 -9.39 5.27 -20.57
N ASP A 200 -9.41 3.98 -20.88
CA ASP A 200 -10.45 3.10 -20.35
C ASP A 200 -9.94 2.27 -19.16
N ASN A 201 -8.63 2.00 -19.10
CA ASN A 201 -8.03 1.22 -18.01
C ASN A 201 -6.53 1.50 -17.81
N MET A 202 -5.96 0.98 -16.71
CA MET A 202 -4.55 1.17 -16.36
C MET A 202 -3.55 0.61 -17.40
N VAL A 203 -3.89 -0.49 -18.08
CA VAL A 203 -2.97 -1.08 -19.07
C VAL A 203 -2.82 -0.13 -20.26
N GLU A 204 -3.95 0.31 -20.83
CA GLU A 204 -3.97 1.29 -21.91
C GLU A 204 -3.32 2.61 -21.50
N PHE A 205 -3.56 3.06 -20.27
CA PHE A 205 -2.91 4.26 -19.75
C PHE A 205 -1.38 4.18 -19.84
N ILE A 206 -0.82 3.07 -19.33
CA ILE A 206 0.63 2.89 -19.29
C ILE A 206 1.20 2.76 -20.71
N GLU A 207 0.53 1.99 -21.57
CA GLU A 207 0.98 1.77 -22.96
C GLU A 207 0.92 3.04 -23.81
N GLU A 208 -0.11 3.88 -23.66
CA GLU A 208 -0.26 5.10 -24.45
C GLU A 208 0.61 6.25 -23.95
N TYR A 209 0.66 6.46 -22.63
CA TYR A 209 1.20 7.69 -22.05
C TYR A 209 2.56 7.53 -21.39
N THR A 210 2.98 6.29 -21.14
CA THR A 210 4.18 6.05 -20.35
C THR A 210 5.24 5.27 -21.11
N GLN A 211 4.86 4.41 -22.05
CA GLN A 211 5.80 3.62 -22.84
C GLN A 211 6.26 4.33 -24.12
N GLU A 212 7.52 4.10 -24.48
CA GLU A 212 8.07 4.46 -25.80
C GLU A 212 7.71 3.40 -26.85
N GLU A 213 7.84 2.12 -26.48
CA GLU A 213 7.48 0.95 -27.28
C GLU A 213 6.27 0.25 -26.61
N LYS A 214 5.09 0.38 -27.21
CA LYS A 214 3.83 -0.12 -26.64
C LYS A 214 3.85 -1.63 -26.43
N GLY A 215 3.32 -2.08 -25.29
CA GLY A 215 3.18 -3.49 -24.93
C GLY A 215 4.44 -4.11 -24.31
N LYS A 216 5.55 -3.36 -24.22
CA LYS A 216 6.80 -3.84 -23.64
C LYS A 216 7.00 -3.31 -22.23
N TRP A 217 6.46 -4.06 -21.28
CA TRP A 217 6.47 -3.72 -19.87
C TRP A 217 7.86 -3.87 -19.25
N ASN A 218 8.21 -2.93 -18.37
CA ASN A 218 9.39 -2.97 -17.52
C ASN A 218 9.03 -2.62 -16.06
N ALA A 219 10.02 -2.68 -15.15
CA ALA A 219 9.79 -2.45 -13.72
C ALA A 219 9.16 -1.08 -13.40
N LEU A 220 9.52 -0.05 -14.15
CA LEU A 220 9.03 1.31 -13.92
C LEU A 220 7.58 1.47 -14.35
N ASP A 221 7.14 0.71 -15.34
CA ASP A 221 5.74 0.71 -15.77
C ASP A 221 4.84 0.21 -14.62
N TYR A 222 5.26 -0.86 -13.95
CA TYR A 222 4.57 -1.36 -12.77
C TYR A 222 4.60 -0.37 -11.61
N ILE A 223 5.78 0.17 -11.27
CA ILE A 223 5.90 1.16 -10.17
C ILE A 223 5.05 2.40 -10.47
N TYR A 224 5.09 2.90 -11.70
CA TYR A 224 4.33 4.07 -12.09
C TYR A 224 2.82 3.82 -12.06
N SER A 225 2.37 2.63 -12.48
CA SER A 225 0.96 2.23 -12.36
C SER A 225 0.43 2.31 -10.92
N ASP A 226 1.29 2.03 -9.93
CA ASP A 226 0.94 2.16 -8.52
C ASP A 226 0.72 3.62 -8.12
N TYR A 227 1.56 4.52 -8.63
CA TYR A 227 1.53 5.94 -8.29
C TYR A 227 0.34 6.64 -8.92
N VAL A 228 0.05 6.36 -10.20
CA VAL A 228 -1.07 6.97 -10.91
C VAL A 228 -2.42 6.34 -10.58
N SER A 229 -2.46 5.15 -9.96
CA SER A 229 -3.71 4.46 -9.63
C SER A 229 -4.63 5.33 -8.76
N GLY A 230 -4.11 5.99 -7.73
CA GLY A 230 -4.90 6.88 -6.88
C GLY A 230 -5.53 8.06 -7.64
N PRO A 231 -4.73 8.92 -8.30
CA PRO A 231 -5.23 10.02 -9.13
C PRO A 231 -6.21 9.57 -10.22
N LEU A 232 -5.95 8.48 -10.93
CA LEU A 232 -6.84 7.99 -11.99
C LEU A 232 -8.16 7.44 -11.44
N SER A 233 -8.13 6.82 -10.26
CA SER A 233 -9.36 6.42 -9.56
C SER A 233 -10.22 7.63 -9.21
N VAL A 234 -9.59 8.70 -8.72
CA VAL A 234 -10.27 9.98 -8.46
C VAL A 234 -10.85 10.57 -9.75
N TYR A 235 -10.08 10.58 -10.84
CA TYR A 235 -10.55 11.05 -12.14
C TYR A 235 -11.78 10.27 -12.61
N TYR A 236 -11.74 8.94 -12.58
CA TYR A 236 -12.87 8.09 -12.98
C TYR A 236 -14.14 8.46 -12.19
N VAL A 237 -14.00 8.57 -10.87
CA VAL A 237 -15.12 8.88 -9.97
C VAL A 237 -15.68 10.27 -10.23
N MET A 238 -14.82 11.28 -10.42
CA MET A 238 -15.24 12.66 -10.69
C MET A 238 -15.84 12.84 -12.10
N SER A 239 -15.47 12.01 -13.07
CA SER A 239 -15.93 12.11 -14.47
C SER A 239 -17.19 11.28 -14.77
N HIS A 240 -17.33 10.09 -14.16
CA HIS A 240 -18.38 9.14 -14.50
C HIS A 240 -19.55 9.12 -13.52
N ALA A 241 -19.31 9.52 -12.27
CA ALA A 241 -20.40 9.58 -11.33
C ALA A 241 -21.19 10.89 -11.59
N LYS A 242 -22.38 10.78 -12.19
CA LYS A 242 -23.46 11.83 -12.21
C LYS A 242 -23.83 12.38 -10.81
N VAL A 243 -23.13 11.87 -9.80
CA VAL A 243 -23.16 12.14 -8.37
C VAL A 243 -22.48 13.47 -8.05
N PHE A 244 -21.48 13.86 -8.86
CA PHE A 244 -20.79 15.14 -8.73
C PHE A 244 -21.52 16.19 -9.56
N ASP A 245 -22.58 16.77 -9.00
CA ASP A 245 -22.82 18.22 -9.15
C ASP A 245 -21.74 19.01 -8.38
N VAL A 246 -20.52 18.45 -8.24
CA VAL A 246 -19.41 19.22 -7.72
C VAL A 246 -19.15 20.27 -8.77
N PRO A 247 -19.14 21.54 -8.39
CA PRO A 247 -18.82 22.61 -9.31
C PRO A 247 -17.36 22.42 -9.71
N LEU A 248 -17.11 21.62 -10.75
CA LEU A 248 -16.00 21.76 -11.69
C LEU A 248 -16.05 23.14 -12.39
N THR A 249 -17.01 24.00 -12.00
CA THR A 249 -17.04 25.45 -12.25
C THR A 249 -16.10 26.23 -11.30
N ARG A 250 -15.60 25.63 -10.21
CA ARG A 250 -14.61 26.27 -9.34
C ARG A 250 -13.21 26.02 -9.88
N SER A 251 -12.42 27.10 -9.95
CA SER A 251 -11.01 27.05 -10.30
C SER A 251 -10.15 26.32 -9.25
N THR A 252 -10.63 26.20 -8.01
CA THR A 252 -9.92 25.50 -6.92
C THR A 252 -10.62 24.19 -6.55
N CYS A 253 -9.87 23.08 -6.63
CA CYS A 253 -10.29 21.75 -6.18
C CYS A 253 -9.45 21.33 -4.97
N ILE A 254 -10.11 20.91 -3.89
CA ILE A 254 -9.46 20.48 -2.64
C ILE A 254 -9.80 19.02 -2.37
N ILE A 255 -8.80 18.15 -2.31
CA ILE A 255 -8.99 16.72 -2.05
C ILE A 255 -8.38 16.40 -0.71
N HIS A 256 -9.19 15.87 0.21
CA HIS A 256 -8.69 15.36 1.48
C HIS A 256 -8.36 13.88 1.32
N ILE A 257 -7.13 13.49 1.60
CA ILE A 257 -6.68 12.10 1.60
C ILE A 257 -6.37 11.71 3.05
N ILE A 258 -7.14 10.79 3.58
CA ILE A 258 -6.94 10.26 4.94
C ILE A 258 -6.04 9.04 4.82
N ALA A 259 -4.80 9.16 5.29
CA ALA A 259 -3.76 8.16 5.11
C ALA A 259 -2.84 8.07 6.33
N GLU A 260 -2.37 6.87 6.64
CA GLU A 260 -1.41 6.66 7.74
C GLU A 260 0.05 6.90 7.32
N SER A 261 0.34 6.84 6.03
CA SER A 261 1.67 7.10 5.48
C SER A 261 1.56 7.72 4.09
N ILE A 262 2.64 8.39 3.65
CA ILE A 262 2.71 9.05 2.35
C ILE A 262 3.85 8.44 1.56
N GLU A 263 3.55 7.98 0.36
CA GLU A 263 4.58 7.71 -0.64
C GLU A 263 4.91 9.01 -1.39
N ARG A 264 5.89 9.76 -0.91
CA ARG A 264 6.24 11.10 -1.45
C ARG A 264 6.49 11.08 -2.96
N ASN A 265 7.06 10.00 -3.49
CA ASN A 265 7.31 9.86 -4.92
C ASN A 265 6.03 9.83 -5.77
N SER A 266 4.87 9.51 -5.17
CA SER A 266 3.58 9.51 -5.87
C SER A 266 2.95 10.90 -5.97
N LEU A 267 3.41 11.91 -5.21
CA LEU A 267 2.77 13.22 -5.15
C LEU A 267 2.83 13.95 -6.49
N SER A 268 3.94 13.91 -7.22
CA SER A 268 3.99 14.56 -8.54
C SER A 268 2.95 14.02 -9.53
N THR A 269 2.51 12.77 -9.36
CA THR A 269 1.57 12.13 -10.29
C THR A 269 0.15 12.70 -10.25
N TRP A 270 -0.26 13.39 -9.18
CA TRP A 270 -1.56 14.06 -9.13
C TRP A 270 -1.67 15.26 -10.08
N GLU A 271 -0.55 15.73 -10.65
CA GLU A 271 -0.57 16.71 -11.74
C GLU A 271 -1.47 16.23 -12.90
N ILE A 272 -1.63 14.92 -13.08
CA ILE A 272 -2.52 14.35 -14.10
C ILE A 272 -3.95 14.90 -14.04
N LEU A 273 -4.46 15.20 -12.85
CA LEU A 273 -5.80 15.77 -12.67
C LEU A 273 -5.90 17.20 -13.25
N LEU A 274 -4.81 17.97 -13.24
CA LEU A 274 -4.77 19.30 -13.85
C LEU A 274 -4.84 19.23 -15.39
N HIS A 275 -4.38 18.14 -15.99
CA HIS A 275 -4.51 17.89 -17.43
C HIS A 275 -5.91 17.38 -17.79
N LEU A 276 -6.42 16.44 -17.01
CA LEU A 276 -7.72 15.80 -17.24
C LEU A 276 -8.92 16.72 -16.93
N PHE A 277 -8.75 17.70 -16.05
CA PHE A 277 -9.76 18.72 -15.74
C PHE A 277 -9.25 20.13 -16.09
N PRO A 278 -9.48 20.60 -17.33
CA PRO A 278 -9.02 21.92 -17.79
C PRO A 278 -9.46 23.08 -16.88
N ASN A 279 -10.65 22.99 -16.28
CA ASN A 279 -11.22 24.04 -15.42
C ASN A 279 -10.52 24.20 -14.07
N ILE A 280 -9.77 23.19 -13.61
CA ILE A 280 -9.05 23.28 -12.34
C ILE A 280 -7.77 24.10 -12.56
N GLU A 281 -7.70 25.28 -11.95
CA GLU A 281 -6.51 26.13 -11.92
C GLU A 281 -5.64 25.81 -10.69
N VAL A 282 -6.26 25.47 -9.56
CA VAL A 282 -5.55 25.17 -8.31
C VAL A 282 -6.03 23.83 -7.76
N LEU A 283 -5.14 22.85 -7.70
CA LEU A 283 -5.36 21.58 -7.03
C LEU A 283 -4.63 21.57 -5.70
N ILE A 284 -5.36 21.37 -4.61
CA ILE A 284 -4.81 21.25 -3.26
C ILE A 284 -5.09 19.83 -2.75
N ILE A 285 -4.02 19.10 -2.46
CA ILE A 285 -4.10 17.77 -1.86
C ILE A 285 -3.74 17.88 -0.38
N ILE A 286 -4.72 17.62 0.48
CA ILE A 286 -4.57 17.68 1.93
C ILE A 286 -4.44 16.27 2.47
N LEU A 287 -3.27 15.91 2.99
CA LEU A 287 -2.95 14.61 3.54
C LEU A 287 -3.12 14.66 5.06
N LEU A 288 -3.93 13.75 5.61
CA LEU A 288 -4.34 13.75 7.02
C LEU A 288 -4.03 12.39 7.66
N GLY A 289 -3.25 12.41 8.75
CA GLY A 289 -2.92 11.19 9.50
C GLY A 289 -2.04 11.43 10.71
N THR A 290 -2.28 10.69 11.79
CA THR A 290 -1.58 10.86 13.08
C THR A 290 -0.11 10.42 13.06
N LYS A 291 0.29 9.64 12.06
CA LYS A 291 1.68 9.17 11.87
C LYS A 291 2.46 10.04 10.88
N LEU A 292 1.82 11.04 10.27
CA LEU A 292 2.45 11.91 9.29
C LEU A 292 3.34 12.96 9.96
N GLN A 293 4.20 13.61 9.19
CA GLN A 293 4.93 14.81 9.62
C GLN A 293 4.30 16.03 8.98
N TYR A 294 4.23 17.15 9.71
CA TYR A 294 3.73 18.39 9.12
C TYR A 294 4.64 18.81 7.97
N GLU A 295 4.05 19.06 6.80
CA GLU A 295 4.76 19.46 5.60
C GLU A 295 3.83 20.34 4.75
N PHE A 296 4.39 21.42 4.21
CA PHE A 296 3.72 22.25 3.24
C PHE A 296 4.66 22.38 2.05
N ASP A 297 4.22 21.94 0.88
CA ASP A 297 5.05 21.99 -0.30
C ASP A 297 4.25 22.33 -1.56
N LYS A 298 4.86 23.15 -2.41
CA LYS A 298 4.35 23.46 -3.74
C LYS A 298 5.15 22.64 -4.72
N GLN A 299 4.49 21.68 -5.37
CA GLN A 299 5.18 20.81 -6.32
C GLN A 299 5.50 21.55 -7.61
N GLU A 300 6.66 21.22 -8.17
CA GLU A 300 6.99 21.56 -9.54
C GLU A 300 6.04 20.81 -10.47
N ILE A 301 5.47 21.54 -11.42
CA ILE A 301 4.52 21.06 -12.42
C ILE A 301 5.11 21.29 -13.80
N CYS A 302 4.61 20.56 -14.80
CA CYS A 302 5.10 20.66 -16.16
C CYS A 302 4.91 22.06 -16.75
N HIS A 303 5.72 22.37 -17.76
CA HIS A 303 5.69 23.66 -18.45
C HIS A 303 4.29 24.01 -18.99
N ARG A 304 3.52 23.03 -19.48
CA ARG A 304 2.14 23.26 -19.97
C ARG A 304 1.21 23.74 -18.85
N CYS A 305 1.28 23.14 -17.66
CA CYS A 305 0.52 23.58 -16.49
C CYS A 305 0.95 24.98 -16.04
N VAL A 306 2.26 25.26 -16.05
CA VAL A 306 2.80 26.60 -15.73
C VAL A 306 2.28 27.66 -16.70
N CYS A 307 2.32 27.41 -18.01
CA CYS A 307 1.79 28.33 -19.03
C CYS A 307 0.29 28.60 -18.85
N ASN A 308 -0.45 27.58 -18.43
CA ASN A 308 -1.88 27.68 -18.11
C ASN A 308 -2.15 28.25 -16.70
N LYS A 309 -1.13 28.79 -16.02
CA LYS A 309 -1.20 29.39 -14.68
C LYS A 309 -1.76 28.45 -13.60
N LYS A 310 -1.62 27.14 -13.81
CA LYS A 310 -2.10 26.13 -12.86
C LYS A 310 -1.16 25.98 -11.67
N LYS A 311 -1.66 25.42 -10.57
CA LYS A 311 -0.91 25.16 -9.32
C LYS A 311 -1.30 23.80 -8.73
N LEU A 312 -0.30 23.08 -8.24
CA LEU A 312 -0.46 21.88 -7.43
C LEU A 312 0.18 22.13 -6.05
N ILE A 313 -0.61 21.96 -4.98
CA ILE A 313 -0.20 22.24 -3.60
C ILE A 313 -0.46 21.01 -2.74
N TYR A 314 0.50 20.68 -1.88
CA TYR A 314 0.40 19.63 -0.88
C TYR A 314 0.46 20.20 0.52
N GLU A 315 -0.49 19.77 1.35
CA GLU A 315 -0.55 20.14 2.76
C GLU A 315 -0.68 18.87 3.57
N CYS A 316 0.26 18.63 4.47
CA CYS A 316 0.30 17.43 5.28
C CYS A 316 0.13 17.81 6.75
N TYR A 317 -0.84 17.19 7.42
CA TYR A 317 -1.13 17.44 8.83
C TYR A 317 -1.02 16.17 9.67
N SER A 318 -0.17 16.24 10.69
CA SER A 318 0.03 15.20 11.70
C SER A 318 -1.08 15.21 12.75
N MET A 319 -2.32 14.92 12.36
CA MET A 319 -3.47 14.93 13.27
C MET A 319 -4.61 14.04 12.77
N ALA A 320 -5.54 13.71 13.66
CA ALA A 320 -6.79 13.07 13.32
C ALA A 320 -7.68 13.99 12.47
N TYR A 321 -8.58 13.41 11.67
CA TYR A 321 -9.42 14.20 10.78
C TYR A 321 -10.36 15.15 11.54
N SER A 322 -10.93 14.71 12.66
CA SER A 322 -11.78 15.53 13.53
C SER A 322 -11.04 16.79 14.02
N ASN A 323 -9.79 16.62 14.46
CA ASN A 323 -8.94 17.72 14.89
C ASN A 323 -8.64 18.71 13.75
N TYR A 324 -8.40 18.22 12.54
CA TYR A 324 -8.19 19.08 11.37
C TYR A 324 -9.43 19.92 11.06
N VAL A 325 -10.62 19.31 11.08
CA VAL A 325 -11.89 20.01 10.85
C VAL A 325 -12.16 21.09 11.89
N ALA A 326 -11.76 20.87 13.14
CA ALA A 326 -11.86 21.85 14.21
C ALA A 326 -10.75 22.92 14.20
N SER A 327 -9.73 22.76 13.34
CA SER A 327 -8.55 23.63 13.32
C SER A 327 -8.79 24.92 12.51
N PRO A 328 -8.07 26.02 12.81
CA PRO A 328 -8.12 27.23 11.99
C PRO A 328 -7.49 27.05 10.59
N MET A 329 -6.80 25.93 10.35
CA MET A 329 -6.20 25.58 9.05
C MET A 329 -7.18 24.84 8.12
N TYR A 330 -8.40 24.59 8.60
CA TYR A 330 -9.39 23.83 7.87
C TYR A 330 -9.76 24.48 6.53
N LYS A 331 -9.72 23.66 5.48
CA LYS A 331 -10.24 23.97 4.15
C LYS A 331 -11.33 22.95 3.84
N ARG A 332 -12.42 23.41 3.20
CA ARG A 332 -13.54 22.53 2.85
C ARG A 332 -13.16 21.61 1.68
N ALA A 333 -13.34 20.30 1.87
CA ALA A 333 -13.10 19.31 0.82
C ALA A 333 -14.09 19.44 -0.34
N SER A 334 -13.59 19.23 -1.55
CA SER A 334 -14.37 18.92 -2.76
C SER A 334 -14.59 17.41 -2.90
N LEU A 335 -13.65 16.60 -2.41
CA LEU A 335 -13.71 15.14 -2.35
C LEU A 335 -12.91 14.66 -1.13
N ILE A 336 -13.43 13.66 -0.42
CA ILE A 336 -12.68 12.95 0.62
C ILE A 336 -12.31 11.57 0.07
N VAL A 337 -11.05 11.18 0.23
CA VAL A 337 -10.49 9.93 -0.28
C VAL A 337 -9.83 9.17 0.86
N ARG A 338 -10.05 7.85 0.90
CA ARG A 338 -9.29 6.93 1.74
C ARG A 338 -8.86 5.72 0.91
N PHE A 339 -7.56 5.58 0.73
CA PHE A 339 -6.99 4.46 -0.01
C PHE A 339 -6.74 3.25 0.89
N GLU A 340 -6.81 2.05 0.32
CA GLU A 340 -6.53 0.78 1.00
C GLU A 340 -7.21 0.68 2.38
N THR A 341 -8.54 0.71 2.40
CA THR A 341 -9.31 0.56 3.65
C THR A 341 -9.04 -0.80 4.29
N ILE A 342 -8.10 -0.82 5.23
CA ILE A 342 -7.92 -1.88 6.21
C ILE A 342 -8.39 -1.29 7.53
N PHE A 343 -9.55 -1.75 8.00
CA PHE A 343 -10.15 -1.24 9.23
C PHE A 343 -9.47 -1.79 10.46
N GLU A 344 -8.41 -1.12 10.89
CA GLU A 344 -7.68 -1.48 12.11
C GLU A 344 -7.61 -0.34 13.13
N ALA A 345 -8.41 0.72 13.00
CA ALA A 345 -8.36 1.85 13.92
C ALA A 345 -9.57 1.91 14.88
N GLU A 346 -9.30 1.95 16.18
CA GLU A 346 -10.28 2.32 17.23
C GLU A 346 -10.95 3.68 16.98
N SER A 347 -10.31 4.57 16.20
CA SER A 347 -10.81 5.90 15.84
C SER A 347 -11.62 5.94 14.52
N LEU A 348 -11.91 4.79 13.90
CA LEU A 348 -12.64 4.74 12.64
C LEU A 348 -14.04 5.36 12.75
N GLY A 349 -14.75 5.09 13.85
CA GLY A 349 -16.10 5.60 14.05
C GLY A 349 -16.16 7.14 14.08
N GLU A 350 -15.21 7.76 14.77
CA GLU A 350 -15.07 9.21 14.81
C GLU A 350 -14.68 9.78 13.44
N CYS A 351 -13.79 9.10 12.72
CA CYS A 351 -13.38 9.50 11.37
C CYS A 351 -14.58 9.47 10.39
N LEU A 352 -15.39 8.42 10.43
CA LEU A 352 -16.60 8.28 9.62
C LEU A 352 -17.64 9.36 9.94
N LYS A 353 -17.87 9.65 11.22
CA LYS A 353 -18.76 10.75 11.65
C LYS A 353 -18.23 12.10 11.19
N THR A 354 -16.92 12.30 11.23
CA THR A 354 -16.27 13.51 10.72
C THR A 354 -16.45 13.63 9.21
N MET A 355 -16.24 12.55 8.44
CA MET A 355 -16.51 12.55 7.00
C MET A 355 -17.99 12.88 6.70
N GLN A 356 -18.92 12.30 7.47
CA GLN A 356 -20.36 12.55 7.33
C GLN A 356 -20.73 14.02 7.53
N SER A 357 -20.11 14.71 8.50
CA SER A 357 -20.38 16.13 8.77
C SER A 357 -19.90 17.08 7.66
N GLN A 358 -19.03 16.63 6.76
CA GLN A 358 -18.53 17.47 5.66
C GLN A 358 -19.51 17.60 4.51
N GLU A 359 -20.52 16.72 4.44
CA GLU A 359 -21.51 16.68 3.36
C GLU A 359 -20.86 16.66 1.97
N CYS A 360 -19.75 15.94 1.89
CA CYS A 360 -18.87 15.88 0.73
C CYS A 360 -18.87 14.44 0.17
N PRO A 361 -18.67 14.26 -1.14
CA PRO A 361 -18.47 12.94 -1.70
C PRO A 361 -17.28 12.22 -1.07
N VAL A 362 -17.41 10.91 -0.94
CA VAL A 362 -16.38 10.05 -0.33
C VAL A 362 -16.03 8.93 -1.29
N LEU A 363 -14.74 8.80 -1.58
CA LEU A 363 -14.13 7.69 -2.32
C LEU A 363 -13.34 6.82 -1.35
N LEU A 364 -13.69 5.55 -1.28
CA LEU A 364 -12.93 4.53 -0.58
C LEU A 364 -12.42 3.53 -1.60
N THR A 365 -11.22 2.99 -1.37
CA THR A 365 -10.68 1.92 -2.22
C THR A 365 -10.16 0.77 -1.37
N SER A 366 -10.24 -0.44 -1.91
CA SER A 366 -9.85 -1.67 -1.22
C SER A 366 -9.05 -2.61 -2.12
N ALA A 367 -8.24 -3.44 -1.49
CA ALA A 367 -7.38 -4.45 -2.12
C ALA A 367 -8.15 -5.62 -2.77
N MET A 368 -9.42 -5.81 -2.39
CA MET A 368 -10.34 -6.78 -3.01
C MET A 368 -11.80 -6.44 -2.71
N LYS A 369 -12.71 -7.08 -3.43
CA LYS A 369 -14.16 -6.85 -3.31
C LYS A 369 -14.68 -7.19 -1.92
N GLU A 370 -14.24 -8.30 -1.35
CA GLU A 370 -14.71 -8.84 -0.07
C GLU A 370 -14.45 -7.85 1.07
N LEU A 371 -13.22 -7.33 1.14
CA LEU A 371 -12.85 -6.26 2.08
C LEU A 371 -13.69 -5.00 1.84
N GLY A 372 -13.92 -4.62 0.58
CA GLY A 372 -14.81 -3.50 0.25
C GLY A 372 -16.27 -3.69 0.70
N LEU A 373 -16.77 -4.93 0.74
CA LEU A 373 -18.10 -5.22 1.25
C LEU A 373 -18.15 -5.16 2.78
N GLU A 374 -17.09 -5.61 3.45
CA GLU A 374 -16.91 -5.38 4.89
C GLU A 374 -16.85 -3.88 5.21
N ASP A 375 -16.24 -3.09 4.31
CA ASP A 375 -16.25 -1.63 4.32
C ASP A 375 -17.64 -1.03 4.38
N ILE A 376 -18.50 -1.46 3.47
CA ILE A 376 -19.89 -1.01 3.46
C ILE A 376 -20.64 -1.44 4.73
N ALA A 377 -20.43 -2.67 5.20
CA ALA A 377 -21.11 -3.19 6.39
C ALA A 377 -20.75 -2.40 7.65
N LYS A 378 -19.46 -2.13 7.87
CA LYS A 378 -18.97 -1.35 9.02
C LYS A 378 -19.43 0.11 8.96
N ILE A 379 -19.46 0.73 7.77
CA ILE A 379 -19.98 2.09 7.60
C ILE A 379 -21.45 2.15 8.01
N ARG A 380 -22.27 1.20 7.56
CA ARG A 380 -23.69 1.10 7.92
C ARG A 380 -23.89 0.88 9.42
N GLN A 381 -23.04 0.07 10.04
CA GLN A 381 -23.07 -0.14 11.49
C GLN A 381 -22.81 1.15 12.27
N VAL A 382 -21.88 2.00 11.81
CA VAL A 382 -21.47 3.22 12.50
C VAL A 382 -22.41 4.41 12.22
N LEU A 383 -22.82 4.57 10.96
CA LEU A 383 -23.53 5.78 10.48
C LEU A 383 -25.04 5.55 10.26
N GLY A 384 -25.51 4.31 10.28
CA GLY A 384 -26.91 3.94 10.04
C GLY A 384 -27.10 3.11 8.77
N GLY A 385 -28.08 2.21 8.80
CA GLY A 385 -28.35 1.23 7.72
C GLY A 385 -28.71 1.84 6.37
N ASP A 386 -29.25 3.07 6.37
CA ASP A 386 -29.68 3.79 5.16
C ASP A 386 -28.51 4.39 4.37
N VAL A 387 -27.28 4.42 4.94
CA VAL A 387 -26.10 4.92 4.23
C VAL A 387 -25.67 3.89 3.20
N CYS A 388 -25.88 4.22 1.92
CA CYS A 388 -25.59 3.32 0.79
C CYS A 388 -24.65 3.97 -0.22
N PRO A 389 -23.68 3.21 -0.76
CA PRO A 389 -22.83 3.71 -1.83
C PRO A 389 -23.63 3.82 -3.14
N VAL A 390 -23.27 4.83 -3.93
CA VAL A 390 -23.79 5.02 -5.29
C VAL A 390 -23.07 4.15 -6.31
N ILE A 391 -21.81 3.79 -6.01
CA ILE A 391 -20.98 2.89 -6.83
C ILE A 391 -20.21 1.98 -5.88
N ALA A 392 -20.18 0.68 -6.17
CA ALA A 392 -19.32 -0.29 -5.51
C ALA A 392 -18.91 -1.35 -6.55
N THR A 393 -17.77 -1.12 -7.21
CA THR A 393 -17.35 -1.97 -8.33
C THR A 393 -15.83 -2.08 -8.43
N ARG A 394 -15.36 -2.97 -9.29
CA ARG A 394 -13.95 -3.13 -9.63
C ARG A 394 -13.42 -1.85 -10.26
N ASN A 395 -12.21 -1.47 -9.86
CA ASN A 395 -11.48 -0.34 -10.43
C ASN A 395 -10.64 -0.78 -11.63
N ASP A 396 -10.95 -0.28 -12.81
CA ASP A 396 -10.14 -0.54 -14.00
C ASP A 396 -8.82 0.26 -14.01
N TYR A 397 -8.68 1.22 -13.08
CA TYR A 397 -7.46 1.97 -12.80
C TYR A 397 -6.67 1.43 -11.60
N MET A 398 -6.93 0.18 -11.19
CA MET A 398 -6.14 -0.46 -10.13
C MET A 398 -4.65 -0.51 -10.49
N SER A 399 -3.80 -0.52 -9.48
CA SER A 399 -2.37 -0.71 -9.65
C SER A 399 -2.08 -2.05 -10.33
N LEU A 400 -1.06 -2.08 -11.19
CA LEU A 400 -0.55 -3.32 -11.78
C LEU A 400 0.72 -3.79 -11.06
N LYS A 401 1.22 -3.02 -10.08
CA LYS A 401 2.29 -3.44 -9.19
C LYS A 401 1.73 -4.43 -8.17
N PRO A 402 2.26 -5.66 -8.09
CA PRO A 402 1.89 -6.57 -7.02
C PRO A 402 2.41 -6.01 -5.69
N SER A 403 1.54 -5.94 -4.70
CA SER A 403 1.86 -5.65 -3.30
C SER A 403 1.69 -6.92 -2.49
N ARG A 404 2.40 -7.01 -1.36
CA ARG A 404 2.33 -8.17 -0.46
C ARG A 404 1.85 -7.74 0.91
N HIS A 405 0.79 -8.37 1.38
CA HIS A 405 0.33 -8.27 2.76
C HIS A 405 0.30 -9.68 3.36
N PHE A 406 1.10 -9.89 4.40
CA PHE A 406 1.40 -11.21 4.93
C PHE A 406 1.86 -12.21 3.87
N LYS A 407 1.05 -13.25 3.63
CA LYS A 407 1.29 -14.26 2.61
C LYS A 407 0.58 -13.95 1.31
N PHE A 408 -0.22 -12.91 1.18
CA PHE A 408 -1.07 -12.71 0.00
C PHE A 408 -0.52 -11.61 -0.89
N ILE A 409 -0.51 -11.88 -2.20
CA ILE A 409 -0.32 -10.83 -3.20
C ILE A 409 -1.67 -10.19 -3.49
N TYR A 410 -1.69 -8.87 -3.50
CA TYR A 410 -2.84 -8.07 -3.90
C TYR A 410 -2.39 -6.92 -4.79
N TYR A 411 -3.36 -6.21 -5.35
CA TYR A 411 -3.14 -5.06 -6.20
C TYR A 411 -3.88 -3.88 -5.60
N ARG A 412 -3.17 -2.76 -5.45
CA ARG A 412 -3.72 -1.57 -4.79
C ARG A 412 -4.88 -0.98 -5.60
N ASN A 413 -5.85 -0.44 -4.88
CA ASN A 413 -7.04 0.21 -5.37
C ASN A 413 -7.87 -0.70 -6.30
N SER A 414 -7.93 -2.01 -6.08
CA SER A 414 -8.62 -2.97 -6.97
C SER A 414 -10.14 -2.78 -7.05
N PHE A 415 -10.73 -2.25 -5.99
CA PHE A 415 -12.17 -2.07 -5.82
C PHE A 415 -12.40 -0.69 -5.22
N PHE A 416 -13.42 0.03 -5.69
CA PHE A 416 -13.74 1.34 -5.15
C PHE A 416 -15.22 1.46 -4.81
N ILE A 417 -15.46 2.24 -3.76
CA ILE A 417 -16.77 2.50 -3.18
C ILE A 417 -16.95 4.00 -3.14
N VAL A 418 -18.04 4.48 -3.72
CA VAL A 418 -18.33 5.91 -3.82
C VAL A 418 -19.62 6.20 -3.08
N TYR A 419 -19.61 7.24 -2.25
CA TYR A 419 -20.80 7.81 -1.63
C TYR A 419 -20.98 9.25 -2.12
N LYS A 420 -22.21 9.64 -2.45
CA LYS A 420 -22.54 11.05 -2.77
C LYS A 420 -22.29 11.94 -1.56
N THR A 421 -22.80 11.50 -0.43
CA THR A 421 -22.53 11.96 0.92
C THR A 421 -22.72 10.75 1.83
N LEU A 422 -22.19 10.80 3.04
CA LEU A 422 -22.43 9.74 4.04
C LEU A 422 -23.71 9.99 4.87
N LYS A 423 -24.64 10.83 4.38
CA LYS A 423 -25.94 11.08 5.06
C LYS A 423 -26.98 10.04 4.62
N SER A 424 -27.91 9.72 5.51
CA SER A 424 -29.06 8.87 5.21
C SER A 424 -29.97 9.51 4.15
N THR A 425 -30.40 8.72 3.17
CA THR A 425 -31.30 9.16 2.09
C THR A 425 -32.68 9.60 2.60
N ASN A 426 -33.09 9.15 3.79
CA ASN A 426 -34.36 9.52 4.42
C ASN A 426 -34.41 10.97 4.98
N SER A 427 -33.27 11.66 5.04
CA SER A 427 -33.21 13.05 5.55
C SER A 427 -33.64 14.11 4.53
N MET A 428 -33.86 13.74 3.26
CA MET A 428 -34.33 14.68 2.22
C MET A 428 -35.86 14.81 2.15
N THR A 429 -36.62 13.99 2.89
CA THR A 429 -38.09 14.00 2.87
C THR A 429 -38.74 14.76 4.03
N GLU A 430 -37.98 15.23 5.02
CA GLU A 430 -38.54 15.89 6.21
C GLU A 430 -38.37 17.44 6.24
N SER A 431 -37.81 18.04 5.19
CA SER A 431 -37.63 19.50 5.10
C SER A 431 -38.58 20.21 4.12
N ASN A 432 -39.63 19.52 3.65
CA ASN A 432 -40.68 20.08 2.79
C ASN A 432 -42.09 19.82 3.36
N ASN A 433 -42.32 20.16 4.64
CA ASN A 433 -43.68 20.36 5.17
C ASN A 433 -43.71 21.61 6.06
#